data_AF-A0A920P344-F1
#
_entry.id   AF-A0A920P344-F1
#
_cell.length_a   1.000
_cell.length_b   1.000
_cell.length_c   1.000
_cell.angle_alpha   90.00
_cell.angle_beta   90.00
_cell.angle_gamma   90.00
#
_symmetry.space_group_name_H-M   'P 1'
#
loop_
_entity.id
_entity.type
_entity.pdbx_description
1 polymer ?
#
loop_
_entity_poly.entity_id
_entity_poly.type
_entity_poly.pdbx_seq_one_letter_code
_entity_poly.pdbx_strand_id
1 'polypeptide(L)'
;MSAALGIVLASSCAQQGAPPGGPEDLRPPIVIRTVPDTFELLRTLDGSIRFEFDERISERPSSGTFDNAVIISPRTGEVVVGHSSRSLTVELVGGFPGLIWYIV
;
A
#
# COMPACT_ATOMS: atom_id res chain seq x y z
N MET A 1 38.58 66.25 3.20
CA MET A 1 37.54 65.60 4.03
C MET A 1 36.92 64.52 3.18
N SER A 2 37.24 63.26 3.46
CA SER A 2 36.98 62.11 2.58
C SER A 2 35.50 61.76 2.48
N ALA A 3 35.02 61.51 1.26
CA ALA A 3 33.69 61.01 0.98
C ALA A 3 33.64 59.49 1.24
N ALA A 4 32.85 59.06 2.21
CA ALA A 4 32.55 57.65 2.45
C ALA A 4 31.31 57.26 1.63
N LEU A 5 31.51 56.59 0.50
CA LEU A 5 30.44 56.03 -0.32
C LEU A 5 30.05 54.66 0.29
N GLY A 6 28.99 54.64 1.09
CA GLY A 6 28.47 53.44 1.74
C GLY A 6 27.77 52.53 0.73
N ILE A 7 28.31 51.33 0.52
CA ILE A 7 27.70 50.28 -0.29
C ILE A 7 26.57 49.63 0.53
N VAL A 8 25.32 49.89 0.16
CA VAL A 8 24.15 49.20 0.70
C VAL A 8 23.94 47.92 -0.09
N LEU A 9 24.42 46.79 0.43
CA LEU A 9 24.12 45.47 -0.08
C LEU A 9 22.66 45.14 0.28
N ALA A 10 21.76 45.35 -0.68
CA ALA A 10 20.36 44.93 -0.58
C ALA A 10 20.31 43.39 -0.50
N SER A 11 20.02 42.90 0.71
CA SER A 11 19.78 41.51 1.05
C SER A 11 18.48 41.00 0.40
N SER A 12 18.56 40.53 -0.85
CA SER A 12 17.49 39.73 -1.45
C SER A 12 17.66 38.28 -0.97
N CYS A 13 17.11 37.98 0.21
CA CYS A 13 16.90 36.60 0.61
C CYS A 13 15.85 36.03 -0.35
N ALA A 14 16.27 35.21 -1.31
CA ALA A 14 15.36 34.43 -2.13
C ALA A 14 14.60 33.48 -1.19
N GLN A 15 13.38 33.87 -0.79
CA GLN A 15 12.51 33.03 0.02
C GLN A 15 12.01 31.91 -0.89
N GLN A 16 12.61 30.72 -0.74
CA GLN A 16 12.15 29.52 -1.45
C GLN A 16 10.72 29.23 -0.98
N GLY A 17 9.75 29.51 -1.85
CA GLY A 17 8.36 29.13 -1.63
C GLY A 17 8.24 27.60 -1.64
N ALA A 18 7.24 27.06 -0.95
CA ALA A 18 6.94 25.64 -1.06
C ALA A 18 6.69 25.30 -2.54
N PRO A 19 7.23 24.17 -3.06
CA PRO A 19 6.92 23.75 -4.41
C PRO A 19 5.39 23.64 -4.55
N PRO A 20 4.81 24.07 -5.67
CA PRO A 20 3.39 23.83 -5.91
C PRO A 20 3.15 22.32 -5.81
N GLY A 21 2.15 21.92 -5.01
CA GLY A 21 1.75 20.53 -4.92
C GLY A 21 1.29 20.02 -6.29
N GLY A 22 1.52 18.74 -6.55
CA GLY A 22 0.88 18.06 -7.68
C GLY A 22 -0.63 17.97 -7.49
N PRO A 23 -1.37 17.58 -8.54
CA PRO A 23 -2.77 17.23 -8.38
C PRO A 23 -2.92 16.09 -7.37
N GLU A 24 -4.03 16.11 -6.63
CA GLU A 24 -4.39 15.02 -5.73
C GLU A 24 -4.63 13.72 -6.53
N ASP A 25 -4.09 12.59 -6.07
CA ASP A 25 -4.43 11.28 -6.62
C ASP A 25 -5.70 10.76 -5.95
N LEU A 26 -6.73 10.56 -6.75
CA LEU A 26 -8.04 10.05 -6.33
C LEU A 26 -8.27 8.61 -6.78
N ARG A 27 -7.32 8.01 -7.50
CA ARG A 27 -7.45 6.62 -7.96
C ARG A 27 -7.19 5.70 -6.77
N PRO A 28 -7.99 4.65 -6.61
CA PRO A 28 -7.69 3.63 -5.62
C PRO A 28 -6.51 2.76 -6.11
N PRO A 29 -5.72 2.21 -5.18
CA PRO A 29 -4.73 1.18 -5.52
C PRO A 29 -5.40 -0.01 -6.19
N ILE A 30 -4.74 -0.58 -7.20
CA ILE A 30 -5.21 -1.76 -7.92
C ILE A 30 -4.28 -2.95 -7.71
N VAL A 31 -4.86 -4.14 -7.61
CA VAL A 31 -4.08 -5.39 -7.57
C VAL A 31 -3.49 -5.64 -8.96
N ILE A 32 -2.16 -5.78 -9.01
CA ILE A 32 -1.40 -6.06 -10.24
C ILE A 32 -0.86 -7.48 -10.30
N ARG A 33 -0.79 -8.17 -9.15
CA ARG A 33 -0.33 -9.56 -9.08
C ARG A 33 -0.94 -10.27 -7.89
N THR A 34 -1.29 -11.53 -8.08
CA THR A 34 -1.62 -12.47 -7.01
C THR A 34 -0.58 -13.58 -7.02
N VAL A 35 -0.15 -14.00 -5.82
CA VAL A 35 0.72 -15.17 -5.63
C VAL A 35 0.05 -16.08 -4.62
N PRO A 36 -0.32 -17.31 -4.97
CA PRO A 36 -0.23 -17.91 -6.32
C PRO A 36 -1.06 -17.17 -7.36
N ASP A 37 -0.77 -17.40 -8.65
CA ASP A 37 -1.55 -16.77 -9.71
C ASP A 37 -2.99 -17.29 -9.74
N THR A 38 -3.86 -16.52 -10.37
CA THR A 38 -5.28 -16.87 -10.51
C THR A 38 -5.40 -18.19 -11.27
N PHE A 39 -6.08 -19.16 -10.67
CA PHE A 39 -6.23 -20.53 -11.20
C PHE A 39 -4.93 -21.33 -11.29
N GLU A 40 -3.86 -20.92 -10.61
CA GLU A 40 -2.64 -21.72 -10.52
C GLU A 40 -2.93 -23.05 -9.80
N LEU A 41 -2.56 -24.16 -10.44
CA LEU A 41 -2.71 -25.50 -9.87
C LEU A 41 -1.48 -25.86 -9.04
N LEU A 42 -1.65 -25.83 -7.73
CA LEU A 42 -0.60 -26.18 -6.79
C LEU A 42 -0.83 -27.55 -6.16
N ARG A 43 0.25 -28.32 -5.98
CA ARG A 43 0.22 -29.54 -5.16
C ARG A 43 0.03 -29.23 -3.68
N THR A 44 0.63 -28.13 -3.22
CA THR A 44 0.54 -27.59 -1.86
C THR A 44 0.64 -26.08 -1.93
N LEU A 45 -0.16 -25.39 -1.13
CA LEU A 45 -0.08 -23.94 -0.96
C LEU A 45 0.75 -23.62 0.28
N ASP A 46 1.74 -22.75 0.16
CA ASP A 46 2.63 -22.32 1.26
C ASP A 46 1.94 -21.36 2.24
N GLY A 47 0.76 -21.75 2.71
CA GLY A 47 0.00 -21.14 3.80
C GLY A 47 -0.62 -19.76 3.51
N SER A 48 -0.13 -19.06 2.49
CA SER A 48 -0.49 -17.66 2.25
C SER A 48 -0.77 -17.34 0.79
N ILE A 49 -1.66 -16.36 0.59
CA ILE A 49 -1.92 -15.74 -0.70
C ILE A 49 -1.52 -14.28 -0.60
N ARG A 50 -0.68 -13.80 -1.52
CA ARG A 50 -0.20 -12.42 -1.55
C ARG A 50 -0.79 -11.66 -2.73
N PHE A 51 -1.37 -10.50 -2.43
CA PHE A 51 -1.84 -9.53 -3.42
C PHE A 51 -0.84 -8.37 -3.46
N GLU A 52 -0.34 -8.01 -4.63
CA GLU A 52 0.56 -6.88 -4.84
C GLU A 52 -0.16 -5.74 -5.55
N PHE A 53 0.05 -4.52 -5.08
CA PHE A 53 -0.61 -3.31 -5.58
C PHE A 53 0.33 -2.47 -6.45
N ASP A 54 -0.24 -1.69 -7.36
CA ASP A 54 0.48 -0.74 -8.23
C ASP A 54 1.02 0.48 -7.48
N GLU A 55 0.43 0.83 -6.35
CA GLU A 55 0.84 1.92 -5.49
C GLU A 55 0.88 1.55 -4.00
N ARG A 56 1.20 2.53 -3.15
CA ARG A 56 1.22 2.30 -1.71
C ARG A 56 -0.19 2.23 -1.17
N ILE A 57 -0.48 1.21 -0.36
CA ILE A 57 -1.76 1.07 0.35
C ILE A 57 -1.70 1.73 1.73
N SER A 58 -2.86 2.12 2.26
CA SER A 58 -2.97 2.65 3.62
C SER A 58 -2.54 1.59 4.64
N GLU A 59 -1.65 1.97 5.55
CA GLU A 59 -1.26 1.16 6.72
C GLU A 59 -2.29 1.26 7.86
N ARG A 60 -3.37 2.01 7.65
CA ARG A 60 -4.51 2.08 8.57
C ARG A 60 -5.73 1.42 7.92
N PRO A 61 -6.38 0.46 8.59
CA PRO A 61 -7.61 -0.13 8.09
C PRO A 61 -8.71 0.93 8.03
N SER A 62 -9.53 0.90 6.99
CA SER A 62 -10.67 1.82 6.80
C SER A 62 -11.76 1.59 7.84
N SER A 63 -11.86 0.38 8.40
CA SER A 63 -12.72 0.05 9.54
C SER A 63 -12.15 -1.16 10.31
N GLY A 64 -12.23 -1.15 11.63
CA GLY A 64 -11.81 -2.28 12.47
C GLY A 64 -10.33 -2.66 12.32
N THR A 65 -10.06 -3.96 12.20
CA THR A 65 -8.74 -4.54 11.89
C THR A 65 -8.62 -4.85 10.39
N PHE A 66 -7.39 -5.06 9.89
CA PHE A 66 -7.17 -5.49 8.50
C PHE A 66 -7.82 -6.84 8.15
N ASP A 67 -8.22 -7.64 9.14
CA ASP A 67 -8.88 -8.92 8.93
C ASP A 67 -10.22 -8.78 8.20
N ASN A 68 -10.84 -7.60 8.25
CA ASN A 68 -12.07 -7.28 7.51
C ASN A 68 -11.81 -6.71 6.11
N ALA A 69 -10.54 -6.53 5.71
CA ALA A 69 -10.20 -5.99 4.41
C ALA A 69 -10.36 -7.00 3.25
N VAL A 70 -10.56 -8.28 3.57
CA VAL A 70 -10.62 -9.36 2.59
C VAL A 70 -11.80 -10.27 2.91
N ILE A 71 -12.52 -10.71 1.87
CA ILE A 71 -13.57 -11.71 1.99
C ILE A 71 -13.05 -13.02 1.40
N ILE A 72 -13.10 -14.10 2.17
CA ILE A 72 -12.69 -15.45 1.75
C ILE A 72 -13.88 -16.39 1.79
N SER A 73 -14.05 -17.19 0.74
CA SER A 73 -15.04 -18.26 0.67
C SER A 73 -14.45 -19.55 0.08
N PRO A 74 -14.71 -20.72 0.69
CA PRO A 74 -15.39 -20.90 1.98
C PRO A 74 -14.57 -20.31 3.14
N ARG A 75 -15.14 -20.15 4.34
CA ARG A 75 -14.35 -19.76 5.53
C ARG A 75 -14.26 -20.96 6.47
N THR A 76 -13.15 -21.70 6.37
CA THR A 76 -12.93 -22.92 7.16
C THR A 76 -12.12 -22.69 8.44
N GLY A 77 -11.65 -21.47 8.67
CA GLY A 77 -10.78 -21.13 9.78
C GLY A 77 -10.65 -19.63 10.01
N GLU A 78 -9.78 -19.29 10.97
CA GLU A 78 -9.37 -17.92 11.23
C GLU A 78 -8.56 -17.37 10.05
N VAL A 79 -8.84 -16.12 9.69
CA VAL A 79 -8.16 -15.42 8.59
C VAL A 79 -7.24 -14.40 9.22
N VAL A 80 -5.97 -14.48 8.88
CA VAL A 80 -4.95 -13.52 9.32
C VAL A 80 -4.54 -12.69 8.12
N VAL A 81 -4.69 -11.37 8.22
CA VAL A 81 -4.29 -10.44 7.17
C VAL A 81 -3.05 -9.67 7.59
N GLY A 82 -1.93 -9.99 6.94
CA GLY A 82 -0.72 -9.18 6.98
C GLY A 82 -0.75 -8.07 5.92
N HIS A 83 -0.13 -6.94 6.21
CA HIS A 83 0.03 -5.87 5.24
C HIS A 83 1.48 -5.38 5.18
N SER A 84 1.87 -4.95 3.99
CA SER A 84 3.07 -4.14 3.77
C SER A 84 2.66 -2.83 3.09
N SER A 85 3.63 -1.99 2.74
CA SER A 85 3.31 -0.77 2.01
C SER A 85 2.63 -1.00 0.65
N ARG A 86 2.81 -2.17 0.02
CA ARG A 86 2.34 -2.44 -1.35
C ARG A 86 1.78 -3.85 -1.53
N SER A 87 1.47 -4.54 -0.44
CA SER A 87 0.94 -5.89 -0.50
C SER A 87 0.04 -6.21 0.67
N LEU A 88 -0.91 -7.10 0.42
CA LEU A 88 -1.64 -7.83 1.46
C LEU A 88 -1.25 -9.29 1.40
N THR A 89 -1.09 -9.91 2.56
CA THR A 89 -0.87 -11.35 2.70
C THR A 89 -2.02 -11.92 3.49
N VAL A 90 -2.62 -12.97 2.96
CA VAL A 90 -3.82 -13.59 3.51
C VAL A 90 -3.49 -15.03 3.87
N GLU A 91 -3.61 -15.35 5.14
CA GLU A 91 -3.37 -16.69 5.67
C GLU A 91 -4.65 -17.25 6.27
N LEU A 92 -4.88 -18.55 6.04
CA LEU A 92 -5.99 -19.28 6.63
C LEU A 92 -5.42 -20.27 7.64
N VAL A 93 -5.74 -20.09 8.92
CA VAL A 93 -5.30 -21.00 9.97
C VAL A 93 -5.90 -22.38 9.71
N GLY A 94 -5.05 -23.39 9.58
CA GLY A 94 -5.44 -24.75 9.15
C GLY A 94 -5.26 -25.02 7.65
N GLY A 95 -4.85 -24.01 6.87
CA GLY A 95 -4.55 -24.12 5.45
C GLY A 95 -5.78 -24.11 4.54
N PHE A 96 -5.54 -24.31 3.25
CA PHE A 96 -6.56 -24.32 2.19
C PHE A 96 -6.82 -25.77 1.76
N PRO A 97 -7.76 -26.50 2.40
CA PRO A 97 -8.11 -27.86 1.98
C PRO A 97 -8.70 -27.86 0.57
N GLY A 98 -8.62 -29.00 -0.12
CA GLY A 98 -8.86 -29.23 -1.57
C GLY A 98 -10.23 -28.82 -2.13
N LEU A 99 -10.53 -27.53 -2.02
CA LEU A 99 -11.71 -26.83 -2.50
C LEU A 99 -11.26 -25.69 -3.41
N ILE A 100 -12.20 -25.15 -4.20
CA ILE A 100 -11.99 -23.90 -4.94
C ILE A 100 -12.25 -22.75 -3.98
N TRP A 101 -11.36 -21.75 -4.00
CA TRP A 101 -11.41 -20.60 -3.11
C TRP A 101 -11.64 -19.31 -3.89
N TYR A 102 -12.52 -18.47 -3.36
CA TYR A 102 -12.78 -17.13 -3.86
C TYR A 102 -12.30 -16.13 -2.83
N ILE A 103 -11.46 -15.19 -3.27
CA ILE A 103 -10.94 -14.10 -2.45
C ILE A 103 -11.19 -12.80 -3.19
N VAL A 104 -11.90 -11.88 -2.55
CA VAL A 104 -12.27 -10.56 -3.08
C VAL A 104 -11.98 -9.45 -2.09
#